data_AF-A0A849NBD7-F1
#
_entry.id   AF-A0A849NBD7-F1
#
_cell.length_a   1.000
_cell.length_b   1.000
_cell.length_c   1.000
_cell.angle_alpha   90.00
_cell.angle_beta   90.00
_cell.angle_gamma   90.00
#
_symmetry.space_group_name_H-M   'P 1'
#
loop_
_entity.id
_entity.type
_entity.pdbx_description
1 polymer ?
#
loop_
_entity_poly.entity_id
_entity_poly.type
_entity_poly.pdbx_seq_one_letter_code
_entity_poly.pdbx_strand_id
1 'polypeptide(L)'
;MGQQQLLLIVLGIIVVGIAVILGITLFKTSAVEAKRDNMINEAFNLASMAQQYYQRPRSLLGGGRKFTDWKIPADLVVTASGRYEAVVNADDIVITGIGNDVVTGNDSVSISVTVTPKTIQTAIIH
;
A
#
# COMPACT_ATOMS: atom_id res chain seq x y z
N MET A 1 -32.83 -37.12 28.63
CA MET A 1 -33.17 -35.79 28.06
C MET A 1 -32.15 -34.70 28.43
N GLY A 2 -31.83 -34.47 29.71
CA GLY A 2 -30.88 -33.42 30.11
C GLY A 2 -29.44 -33.58 29.57
N GLN A 3 -28.92 -34.81 29.47
CA GLN A 3 -27.56 -35.06 28.94
C GLN A 3 -27.42 -34.74 27.43
N GLN A 4 -28.45 -35.02 26.62
CA GLN A 4 -28.43 -34.72 25.19
C GLN A 4 -28.60 -33.23 24.91
N GLN A 5 -29.45 -32.53 25.67
CA GLN A 5 -29.59 -31.08 25.56
C GLN A 5 -28.30 -30.35 25.95
N LEU A 6 -27.62 -30.81 27.01
CA LEU A 6 -26.37 -30.22 27.44
C LEU A 6 -25.27 -30.40 26.39
N LEU A 7 -25.23 -31.55 25.71
CA LEU A 7 -24.29 -31.81 24.60
C LEU A 7 -24.56 -30.88 23.40
N LEU A 8 -25.82 -30.67 23.02
CA LEU A 8 -26.18 -29.78 21.92
C LEU A 8 -25.81 -28.31 22.20
N ILE A 9 -25.95 -27.85 23.44
CA ILE A 9 -25.53 -26.49 23.83
C ILE A 9 -24.00 -26.35 23.72
N VAL A 10 -23.25 -27.33 24.22
CA VAL A 10 -21.78 -27.33 24.14
C VAL A 10 -21.33 -27.30 22.68
N LEU A 11 -21.96 -28.10 21.82
CA LEU A 11 -21.67 -28.11 20.39
C LEU A 11 -21.93 -26.74 19.75
N GLY A 12 -23.04 -26.09 20.09
CA GLY A 12 -23.37 -24.75 19.58
C GLY A 12 -22.33 -23.69 19.96
N ILE A 13 -21.87 -23.70 21.21
CA ILE A 13 -20.87 -22.73 21.69
C ILE A 13 -19.50 -22.95 21.01
N ILE A 14 -19.11 -24.21 20.77
CA ILE A 14 -17.86 -24.52 20.05
C ILE A 14 -17.90 -23.92 18.63
N VAL A 15 -19.02 -24.10 17.92
CA VAL A 15 -19.17 -23.57 16.56
C VAL A 15 -19.12 -22.04 16.55
N VAL A 16 -19.84 -21.38 17.47
CA VAL A 16 -19.83 -19.91 17.58
C VAL A 16 -18.44 -19.39 17.94
N GLY A 17 -17.74 -20.06 18.86
CA GLY A 17 -16.38 -19.68 19.28
C GLY A 17 -15.39 -19.69 18.11
N ILE A 18 -15.42 -20.73 17.27
CA ILE A 18 -14.56 -20.81 16.08
C ILE A 18 -14.94 -19.73 15.06
N ALA A 19 -16.23 -19.51 14.83
CA ALA A 19 -16.70 -18.50 13.89
C ALA A 19 -16.23 -17.09 14.24
N VAL A 20 -16.21 -16.72 15.53
CA VAL A 20 -15.72 -15.41 15.99
C VAL A 20 -14.22 -15.25 15.73
N ILE A 21 -13.41 -16.26 16.04
CA ILE A 21 -11.96 -16.21 15.82
C ILE A 21 -11.64 -16.08 14.33
N LEU A 22 -12.31 -16.88 13.49
CA LEU A 22 -12.14 -16.80 12.04
C LEU A 22 -12.60 -15.45 11.48
N GLY A 23 -13.73 -14.92 11.97
CA GLY A 23 -14.23 -13.60 11.58
C GLY A 23 -13.23 -12.48 11.90
N ILE A 24 -12.62 -12.50 13.08
CA ILE A 24 -11.60 -11.52 13.47
C ILE A 24 -10.35 -11.63 12.57
N THR A 25 -9.88 -12.85 12.31
CA THR A 25 -8.71 -13.06 11.46
C THR A 25 -8.97 -12.58 10.04
N LEU A 26 -10.13 -12.93 9.45
CA LEU A 26 -10.51 -12.48 8.12
C LEU A 26 -10.62 -10.95 8.05
N PHE A 27 -11.20 -10.31 9.06
CA PHE A 27 -11.31 -8.86 9.12
C PHE A 27 -9.93 -8.19 9.17
N LYS A 28 -8.99 -8.74 9.96
CA LYS A 28 -7.61 -8.25 10.01
C LYS A 28 -6.91 -8.40 8.66
N THR A 29 -6.99 -9.57 8.02
CA THR A 29 -6.41 -9.80 6.70
C THR A 29 -6.99 -8.84 5.66
N SER A 30 -8.31 -8.67 5.63
CA SER A 30 -8.97 -7.74 4.69
C SER A 30 -8.55 -6.28 4.92
N ALA A 31 -8.39 -5.84 6.16
CA ALA A 31 -7.91 -4.50 6.48
C ALA A 31 -6.46 -4.27 6.01
N VAL A 32 -5.61 -5.30 6.11
CA VAL A 32 -4.23 -5.28 5.62
C VAL A 32 -4.19 -5.22 4.09
N GLU A 33 -4.97 -6.05 3.41
CA GLU A 33 -5.07 -6.06 1.96
C GLU A 33 -5.58 -4.73 1.41
N ALA A 34 -6.64 -4.16 2.00
CA ALA A 34 -7.17 -2.86 1.60
C ALA A 34 -6.12 -1.74 1.76
N LYS A 35 -5.31 -1.77 2.82
CA LYS A 35 -4.19 -0.83 2.99
C LYS A 35 -3.12 -1.02 1.91
N ARG A 36 -2.77 -2.27 1.59
CA ARG A 36 -1.80 -2.58 0.53
C ARG A 36 -2.26 -2.03 -0.82
N ASP A 37 -3.53 -2.24 -1.16
CA ASP A 37 -4.12 -1.74 -2.39
C ASP A 37 -4.14 -0.21 -2.43
N ASN A 38 -4.48 0.44 -1.32
CA ASN A 38 -4.39 1.90 -1.21
C ASN A 38 -2.95 2.39 -1.42
N MET A 39 -1.96 1.74 -0.81
CA MET A 39 -0.57 2.13 -0.98
C MET A 39 -0.08 1.98 -2.43
N ILE A 40 -0.50 0.91 -3.12
CA ILE A 40 -0.21 0.68 -4.54
C ILE A 40 -0.87 1.76 -5.40
N ASN A 41 -2.14 2.10 -5.14
CA ASN A 41 -2.86 3.13 -5.86
C ASN A 41 -2.22 4.52 -5.68
N GLU A 42 -1.82 4.87 -4.45
CA GLU A 42 -1.10 6.11 -4.15
C GLU A 42 0.25 6.17 -4.89
N ALA A 43 1.04 5.08 -4.83
CA ALA A 43 2.31 5.00 -5.52
C ALA A 43 2.16 5.07 -7.05
N PHE A 44 1.13 4.44 -7.61
CA PHE A 44 0.80 4.53 -9.03
C PHE A 44 0.37 5.94 -9.44
N ASN A 45 -0.41 6.62 -8.60
CA ASN A 45 -0.78 8.01 -8.82
C ASN A 45 0.47 8.91 -8.85
N LEU A 46 1.37 8.77 -7.87
CA LEU A 46 2.65 9.48 -7.85
C LEU A 46 3.50 9.18 -9.09
N ALA A 47 3.56 7.93 -9.53
CA ALA A 47 4.26 7.54 -10.75
C ALA A 47 3.65 8.17 -12.00
N SER A 48 2.33 8.25 -12.10
CA SER A 48 1.63 8.96 -13.18
C SER A 48 1.95 10.46 -13.17
N MET A 49 1.95 11.10 -11.99
CA MET A 49 2.35 12.51 -11.85
C MET A 49 3.80 12.75 -12.28
N ALA A 50 4.71 11.86 -11.91
CA ALA A 50 6.11 11.88 -12.34
C ALA A 50 6.25 11.77 -13.86
N GLN A 51 5.54 10.83 -14.50
CA GLN A 51 5.54 10.69 -15.96
C GLN A 51 4.91 11.89 -16.67
N GLN A 52 3.85 12.45 -16.12
CA GLN A 52 3.25 13.69 -16.65
C GLN A 52 4.23 14.86 -16.57
N TYR A 53 4.97 14.99 -15.47
CA TYR A 53 6.02 16.00 -15.34
C TYR A 53 7.09 15.83 -16.41
N TYR A 54 7.58 14.61 -16.63
CA TYR A 54 8.57 14.32 -17.68
C TYR A 54 8.11 14.72 -19.09
N GLN A 55 6.85 14.46 -19.43
CA GLN A 55 6.28 14.78 -20.74
C GLN A 55 6.00 16.27 -20.94
N ARG A 56 5.74 17.02 -19.87
CA ARG A 56 5.46 18.46 -19.96
C ARG A 56 6.74 19.23 -20.33
N PRO A 57 6.68 20.17 -21.29
CA PRO A 57 7.82 21.00 -21.65
C PRO A 57 8.18 21.95 -20.50
N ARG A 58 9.47 22.34 -20.43
CA ARG A 58 9.99 23.23 -19.37
C ARG A 58 9.31 24.61 -19.34
N SER A 59 8.75 25.05 -20.47
CA SER A 59 7.95 26.28 -20.57
C SER A 59 6.65 26.26 -19.77
N LEU A 60 6.16 25.08 -19.39
CA LEU A 60 4.95 24.88 -18.57
C LEU A 60 5.28 24.33 -17.17
N LEU A 61 6.48 24.64 -16.65
CA LEU A 61 6.99 24.10 -15.38
C LEU A 61 7.05 22.56 -15.36
N GLY A 62 7.28 21.94 -16.53
CA GLY A 62 7.51 20.51 -16.67
C GLY A 62 9.00 20.13 -16.69
N GLY A 63 9.26 18.83 -16.71
CA GLY A 63 10.59 18.23 -16.69
C GLY A 63 11.33 18.26 -18.03
N GLY A 64 10.64 18.53 -19.14
CA GLY A 64 11.28 18.70 -20.45
C GLY A 64 12.10 17.48 -20.89
N ARG A 65 11.56 16.26 -20.69
CA ARG A 65 12.24 14.97 -20.87
C ARG A 65 13.35 14.67 -19.85
N LYS A 66 13.29 15.32 -18.69
CA LYS A 66 14.09 14.98 -17.53
C LYS A 66 13.19 14.92 -16.30
N PHE A 67 13.56 14.08 -15.35
CA PHE A 67 12.85 13.98 -14.08
C PHE A 67 13.40 14.95 -13.02
N THR A 68 14.50 15.65 -13.33
CA THR A 68 15.12 16.65 -12.48
C THR A 68 14.10 17.67 -11.95
N ASP A 69 14.18 17.94 -10.65
CA ASP A 69 13.30 18.83 -9.87
C ASP A 69 11.86 18.33 -9.61
N TRP A 70 11.51 17.11 -10.03
CA TRP A 70 10.23 16.52 -9.59
C TRP A 70 10.23 16.33 -8.07
N LYS A 71 9.11 16.68 -7.42
CA LYS A 71 8.92 16.48 -5.98
C LYS A 71 7.55 15.87 -5.75
N ILE A 72 7.49 15.01 -4.73
CA ILE A 72 6.22 14.48 -4.23
C ILE A 72 5.42 15.66 -3.63
N PRO A 73 4.13 15.83 -3.97
CA PRO A 73 3.26 16.81 -3.32
C PRO A 73 3.21 16.58 -1.80
N ALA A 74 3.26 17.64 -1.00
CA ALA A 74 3.36 17.53 0.46
C ALA A 74 2.26 16.65 1.08
N ASP A 75 1.05 16.71 0.54
CA ASP A 75 -0.12 15.93 0.99
C ASP A 75 0.01 14.42 0.74
N LEU A 76 0.91 14.01 -0.17
CA LEU A 76 1.18 12.61 -0.52
C LEU A 76 2.51 12.10 0.04
N VAL A 77 3.28 12.94 0.76
CA VAL A 77 4.52 12.51 1.44
C VAL A 77 4.18 11.65 2.65
N VAL A 78 3.13 12.01 3.39
CA VAL A 78 2.63 11.24 4.54
C VAL A 78 1.13 11.09 4.39
N THR A 79 0.67 9.86 4.17
CA THR A 79 -0.74 9.51 4.08
C THR A 79 -1.14 8.61 5.24
N ALA A 80 -2.43 8.31 5.36
CA ALA A 80 -2.92 7.32 6.32
C ALA A 80 -2.38 5.90 6.04
N SER A 81 -1.91 5.66 4.81
CA SER A 81 -1.42 4.37 4.32
C SER A 81 0.09 4.21 4.60
N GLY A 82 0.87 5.28 4.54
CA GLY A 82 2.31 5.23 4.76
C GLY A 82 3.03 6.54 4.47
N ARG A 83 4.36 6.49 4.46
CA ARG A 83 5.24 7.59 4.08
C ARG A 83 5.92 7.30 2.76
N TYR A 84 5.91 8.25 1.84
CA TYR A 84 6.51 8.12 0.51
C TYR A 84 7.76 9.00 0.40
N GLU A 85 8.83 8.39 -0.06
CA GLU A 85 10.07 9.05 -0.45
C GLU A 85 10.31 8.87 -1.93
N ALA A 86 10.91 9.86 -2.59
CA ALA A 86 11.34 9.74 -3.98
C ALA A 86 12.81 10.05 -4.10
N VAL A 87 13.56 9.14 -4.71
CA VAL A 87 14.91 9.36 -5.20
C VAL A 87 14.79 9.70 -6.68
N VAL A 88 15.08 10.97 -7.00
CA VAL A 88 14.96 11.50 -8.36
C VAL A 88 16.33 11.48 -9.01
N ASN A 89 16.47 10.73 -10.09
CA ASN A 89 17.63 10.73 -10.97
C ASN A 89 17.29 11.46 -12.27
N ALA A 90 18.29 11.67 -13.12
CA ALA A 90 18.09 12.39 -14.39
C ALA A 90 17.17 11.62 -15.37
N ASP A 91 17.23 10.28 -15.32
CA ASP A 91 16.59 9.40 -16.30
C ASP A 91 15.54 8.45 -15.67
N ASP A 92 15.44 8.40 -14.35
CA ASP A 92 14.50 7.57 -13.59
C ASP A 92 14.10 8.23 -12.25
N ILE A 93 12.97 7.82 -11.68
CA ILE A 93 12.57 8.16 -10.32
C ILE A 93 12.25 6.87 -9.59
N VAL A 94 12.83 6.65 -8.42
CA VAL A 94 12.47 5.56 -7.52
C VAL A 94 11.63 6.12 -6.39
N ILE A 95 10.35 5.73 -6.33
CA ILE A 95 9.39 6.13 -5.29
C ILE A 95 9.28 4.98 -4.29
N THR A 96 9.72 5.17 -3.06
CA THR A 96 9.63 4.17 -2.00
C THR A 96 8.57 4.60 -0.99
N GLY A 97 7.49 3.83 -0.90
CA GLY A 97 6.46 3.93 0.12
C GLY A 97 6.72 2.96 1.27
N ILE A 98 6.83 3.47 2.50
CA ILE A 98 6.99 2.69 3.72
C ILE A 98 5.66 2.73 4.48
N GLY A 99 5.03 1.56 4.68
CA GLY A 99 3.79 1.45 5.45
C GLY A 99 4.01 1.81 6.93
N ASN A 100 3.11 2.60 7.51
CA ASN A 100 3.25 3.12 8.88
C ASN A 100 2.98 2.05 9.97
N ASP A 101 2.22 1.01 9.63
CA ASP A 101 1.87 -0.04 10.59
C ASP A 101 2.62 -1.34 10.30
N VAL A 102 3.22 -1.90 11.35
CA VAL A 102 3.80 -3.25 11.37
C VAL A 102 2.66 -4.24 11.14
N VAL A 103 2.57 -4.80 9.95
CA VAL A 103 1.37 -5.54 9.52
C VAL A 103 1.24 -6.88 10.25
N THR A 104 2.33 -7.55 10.63
CA THR A 104 2.35 -8.66 11.60
C THR A 104 3.83 -8.96 11.87
N GLY A 105 4.31 -8.72 13.09
CA GLY A 105 5.69 -9.07 13.49
C GLY A 105 6.79 -8.40 12.66
N ASN A 106 7.33 -7.28 13.14
CA ASN A 106 8.52 -6.57 12.62
C ASN A 106 8.62 -6.19 11.12
N ASP A 107 7.77 -6.69 10.22
CA ASP A 107 7.81 -6.37 8.80
C ASP A 107 6.77 -5.29 8.48
N SER A 108 7.28 -4.07 8.27
CA SER A 108 6.56 -2.99 7.63
C SER A 108 6.53 -3.25 6.13
N VAL A 109 5.36 -3.50 5.56
CA VAL A 109 5.20 -3.68 4.10
C VAL A 109 5.76 -2.45 3.39
N SER A 110 6.88 -2.62 2.69
CA SER A 110 7.52 -1.57 1.93
C SER A 110 7.24 -1.77 0.44
N ILE A 111 6.79 -0.73 -0.23
CA ILE A 111 6.46 -0.77 -1.66
C ILE A 111 7.42 0.17 -2.36
N SER A 112 8.24 -0.36 -3.26
CA SER A 112 9.12 0.43 -4.11
C SER A 112 8.57 0.46 -5.53
N VAL A 113 8.32 1.65 -6.05
CA VAL A 113 7.85 1.88 -7.41
C VAL A 113 8.93 2.63 -8.17
N THR A 114 9.55 1.95 -9.12
CA THR A 114 10.53 2.55 -10.03
C THR A 114 9.81 3.05 -11.28
N VAL A 115 9.95 4.34 -11.55
CA VAL A 115 9.35 5.05 -12.67
C VAL A 115 10.43 5.38 -13.68
N THR A 116 10.29 4.81 -14.87
CA THR A 116 11.17 5.02 -16.03
C THR A 116 10.37 5.77 -17.11
N PRO A 117 10.99 6.46 -18.09
CA PRO A 117 10.29 7.30 -19.07
C PRO A 117 9.20 6.62 -19.90
N LYS A 118 9.21 5.28 -19.95
CA LYS A 118 8.25 4.45 -20.71
C LYS A 118 7.49 3.43 -19.85
N THR A 119 7.90 3.20 -18.60
CA THR A 119 7.39 2.08 -17.79
C THR A 119 7.32 2.46 -16.32
N ILE A 120 6.24 2.05 -15.66
CA ILE A 120 6.12 2.06 -14.20
C ILE A 120 6.33 0.61 -13.76
N GLN A 121 7.36 0.35 -12.98
CA GLN A 121 7.64 -0.95 -12.39
C GLN A 121 7.38 -0.89 -10.89
N THR A 122 6.45 -1.71 -10.40
CA THR A 122 6.16 -1.84 -8.98
C THR A 122 6.87 -3.08 -8.43
N ALA A 123 7.65 -2.91 -7.37
CA ALA A 123 8.36 -3.97 -6.66
C ALA A 123 8.02 -3.86 -5.17
N ILE A 124 7.46 -4.94 -4.60
CA ILE A 124 7.16 -5.00 -3.17
C ILE A 124 8.43 -5.48 -2.48
N ILE A 125 9.01 -4.65 -1.62
CA ILE A 125 10.18 -4.98 -0.82
C ILE A 125 9.65 -5.35 0.56
N HIS A 126 9.77 -6.63 0.95
CA HIS A 126 9.30 -7.07 2.27
C HIS A 126 10.05 -6.34 3.38
#